data_AF-A0A7C1M2U2-F1
#
_entry.id   AF-A0A7C1M2U2-F1
#
_cell.length_a   1.000
_cell.length_b   1.000
_cell.length_c   1.000
_cell.angle_alpha   90.00
_cell.angle_beta   90.00
_cell.angle_gamma   90.00
#
_symmetry.space_group_name_H-M   'P 1'
#
loop_
_entity.id
_entity.type
_entity.pdbx_description
1 polymer ?
#
loop_
_entity_poly.entity_id
_entity_poly.type
_entity_poly.pdbx_seq_one_letter_code
_entity_poly.pdbx_strand_id
1 'polypeptide(L)'
;MFGEFSEYNTLSDPYQVVRDFEAELCRYTGSRFAVTMTSCTMALLLACFWDAKCRASEFDGLRINIEVIRRILEFEIPRRTYVSVPMSIIHAGGKVAFRDEEWSGAYQLKSSPVWDSARRFTSGMYVAGQFQCLSFHPSKILG
;
A
#
# COMPACT_ATOMS: atom_id res chain seq x y z
N MET A 1 48.70 -10.99 4.68
CA MET A 1 48.50 -9.83 5.57
C MET A 1 47.00 -9.69 5.73
N PHE A 2 46.47 -10.29 6.80
CA PHE A 2 45.03 -10.29 7.07
C PHE A 2 44.68 -8.87 7.54
N GLY A 3 43.84 -8.18 6.77
CA GLY A 3 43.34 -6.86 7.15
C GLY A 3 42.56 -6.96 8.44
N GLU A 4 42.93 -6.13 9.41
CA GLU A 4 42.28 -6.02 10.71
C GLU A 4 40.80 -5.69 10.52
N PHE A 5 39.93 -6.54 11.08
CA PHE A 5 38.53 -6.21 11.28
C PHE A 5 38.47 -5.10 12.34
N SER A 6 38.30 -3.86 11.86
CA SER A 6 38.01 -2.70 12.68
C SER A 6 36.84 -2.99 13.61
N GLU A 7 37.05 -2.74 14.90
CA GLU A 7 36.08 -2.89 16.00
C GLU A 7 34.72 -2.26 15.66
N TYR A 8 33.69 -3.10 15.65
CA TYR A 8 32.30 -2.67 15.64
C TYR A 8 31.92 -2.15 17.03
N ASN A 9 31.76 -0.84 17.19
CA ASN A 9 30.79 -0.33 18.14
C ASN A 9 30.33 1.10 17.79
N THR A 10 29.66 1.24 16.66
CA THR A 10 28.58 2.23 16.57
C THR A 10 27.33 1.49 16.99
N LEU A 11 26.60 1.99 17.98
CA LEU A 11 25.22 1.57 18.23
C LEU A 11 24.49 1.62 16.89
N SER A 12 24.29 0.46 16.25
CA SER A 12 23.73 0.38 14.91
C SER A 12 22.39 1.07 14.98
N ASP A 13 22.17 2.10 14.16
CA ASP A 13 20.87 2.76 14.10
C ASP A 13 19.79 1.66 14.02
N PRO A 14 18.89 1.54 15.01
CA PRO A 14 17.91 0.46 15.05
C PRO A 14 16.96 0.48 13.85
N TYR A 15 16.90 1.61 13.14
CA TYR A 15 16.13 1.77 11.89
C TYR A 15 16.93 1.39 10.64
N GLN A 16 18.22 1.06 10.76
CA GLN A 16 19.04 0.65 9.61
C GLN A 16 18.49 -0.60 8.96
N VAL A 17 18.06 -1.60 9.75
CA VAL A 17 17.45 -2.82 9.23
C VAL A 17 16.19 -2.54 8.39
N VAL A 18 15.41 -1.51 8.75
CA VAL A 18 14.22 -1.10 8.00
C VAL A 18 14.62 -0.49 6.66
N ARG A 19 15.62 0.40 6.67
CA ARG A 19 16.12 1.05 5.45
C ARG A 19 16.75 0.06 4.49
N ASP A 20 17.53 -0.89 5.00
CA ASP A 20 18.13 -1.95 4.19
C ASP A 20 17.04 -2.82 3.57
N PHE A 21 16.00 -3.18 4.34
CA PHE A 21 14.88 -3.95 3.84
C PHE A 21 14.07 -3.21 2.77
N GLU A 22 13.77 -1.91 2.96
CA GLU A 22 13.11 -1.07 1.96
C GLU A 22 13.94 -0.94 0.67
N ALA A 23 15.26 -0.81 0.79
CA ALA A 23 16.16 -0.76 -0.35
C ALA A 23 16.14 -2.08 -1.15
N GLU A 24 16.15 -3.22 -0.47
CA GLU A 24 16.04 -4.53 -1.12
C GLU A 24 14.66 -4.75 -1.76
N LEU A 25 13.57 -4.29 -1.12
CA LEU A 25 12.24 -4.31 -1.74
C LEU A 25 12.20 -3.49 -3.03
N CYS A 26 12.78 -2.28 -3.03
CA CYS A 26 12.90 -1.46 -4.23
C CYS A 26 13.69 -2.18 -5.34
N ARG A 27 14.86 -2.74 -5.01
CA ARG A 27 15.69 -3.50 -5.97
C ARG A 27 14.95 -4.68 -6.56
N TYR A 28 14.29 -5.48 -5.72
CA TYR A 28 13.58 -6.67 -6.14
C TYR A 28 12.36 -6.34 -7.01
N THR A 29 11.50 -5.43 -6.54
CA THR A 29 10.22 -5.10 -7.20
C THR A 29 10.38 -4.13 -8.38
N GLY A 30 11.51 -3.42 -8.48
CA GLY A 30 11.72 -2.33 -9.44
C GLY A 30 11.10 -1.01 -9.02
N SER A 31 10.59 -0.87 -7.78
CA SER A 31 10.04 0.37 -7.28
C SER A 31 11.14 1.39 -6.97
N ARG A 32 10.81 2.68 -7.13
CA ARG A 32 11.69 3.78 -6.68
C ARG A 32 11.66 3.97 -5.17
N PHE A 33 10.53 3.64 -4.53
CA PHE A 33 10.30 3.81 -3.10
C PHE A 33 9.53 2.63 -2.52
N ALA A 34 9.88 2.24 -1.29
CA ALA A 34 9.15 1.28 -0.49
C ALA A 34 8.97 1.86 0.91
N VAL A 35 7.79 1.65 1.50
CA VAL A 35 7.49 2.06 2.87
C VAL A 35 6.97 0.83 3.59
N THR A 36 7.72 0.37 4.56
CA THR A 36 7.38 -0.81 5.35
C THR A 36 6.41 -0.45 6.46
N MET A 37 5.46 -1.35 6.69
CA MET A 37 4.36 -1.16 7.63
C MET A 37 4.18 -2.45 8.42
N THR A 38 3.47 -2.36 9.56
CA THR A 38 3.18 -3.53 10.39
C THR A 38 2.30 -4.58 9.70
N SER A 39 1.51 -4.19 8.69
CA SER A 39 0.72 -5.10 7.87
C SER A 39 0.27 -4.46 6.54
N CYS A 40 -0.18 -5.30 5.60
CA CYS A 40 -0.81 -4.85 4.36
C CYS A 40 -2.14 -4.12 4.60
N THR A 41 -2.87 -4.47 5.67
CA THR A 41 -4.08 -3.73 6.08
C THR A 41 -3.73 -2.28 6.43
N MET A 42 -2.64 -2.07 7.17
CA MET A 42 -2.19 -0.71 7.48
C MET A 42 -1.67 0.03 6.25
N ALA A 43 -1.02 -0.67 5.32
CA ALA A 43 -0.62 -0.10 4.03
C ALA A 43 -1.85 0.36 3.21
N LEU A 44 -2.88 -0.48 3.12
CA LEU A 44 -4.15 -0.14 2.45
C LEU A 44 -4.83 1.06 3.12
N LEU A 45 -4.92 1.06 4.45
CA LEU A 45 -5.50 2.18 5.20
C LEU A 45 -4.76 3.49 4.90
N LEU A 46 -3.43 3.48 5.01
CA LEU A 46 -2.63 4.69 4.78
C LEU A 46 -2.74 5.17 3.33
N ALA A 47 -2.70 4.25 2.36
CA ALA A 47 -2.80 4.59 0.94
C ALA A 47 -4.18 5.15 0.59
N CYS A 48 -5.27 4.54 1.09
CA CYS A 48 -6.63 5.05 0.92
C CYS A 48 -6.81 6.40 1.60
N PHE A 49 -6.28 6.57 2.81
CA PHE A 49 -6.36 7.83 3.55
C PHE A 49 -5.59 8.95 2.83
N TRP A 50 -4.39 8.66 2.34
CA TRP A 50 -3.60 9.63 1.58
C TRP A 50 -4.32 10.06 0.30
N ASP A 51 -4.82 9.10 -0.47
CA ASP A 51 -5.59 9.37 -1.69
C ASP A 51 -6.87 10.17 -1.40
N ALA A 52 -7.60 9.82 -0.34
CA ALA A 52 -8.77 10.57 0.10
C ALA A 52 -8.42 12.01 0.48
N LYS A 53 -7.32 12.21 1.21
CA LYS A 53 -6.83 13.54 1.61
C LYS A 53 -6.42 14.38 0.42
N CYS A 54 -5.69 13.81 -0.55
CA CYS A 54 -5.31 14.51 -1.78
C CYS A 54 -6.55 14.97 -2.54
N ARG A 55 -7.51 14.07 -2.79
CA ARG A 55 -8.77 14.42 -3.48
C ARG A 55 -9.58 15.46 -2.70
N ALA A 56 -9.63 15.38 -1.37
CA ALA A 56 -10.32 16.37 -0.56
C ALA A 56 -9.66 17.77 -0.61
N SER A 57 -8.32 17.83 -0.68
CA SER A 57 -7.58 19.10 -0.73
C SER A 57 -7.81 19.89 -2.02
N GLU A 58 -8.21 19.24 -3.12
CA GLU A 58 -8.61 19.91 -4.36
C GLU A 58 -9.87 20.77 -4.18
N PHE A 59 -10.60 20.57 -3.08
CA PHE A 59 -11.83 21.26 -2.76
C PHE A 59 -11.72 22.22 -1.58
N ASP A 60 -10.51 22.43 -1.05
CA ASP A 60 -10.29 23.35 0.07
C ASP A 60 -10.74 24.77 -0.33
N GLY A 61 -11.64 25.35 0.48
CA GLY A 61 -12.30 26.63 0.19
C GLY A 61 -13.65 26.57 -0.54
N LEU A 62 -14.09 25.40 -1.05
CA LEU A 62 -15.41 25.23 -1.66
C LEU A 62 -16.44 24.69 -0.65
N ARG A 63 -17.63 25.29 -0.60
CA ARG A 63 -18.75 24.73 0.20
C ARG A 63 -19.25 23.45 -0.45
N ILE A 64 -18.70 22.31 -0.03
CA ILE A 64 -19.12 21.00 -0.54
C ILE A 64 -19.97 20.28 0.50
N ASN A 65 -21.09 19.71 0.04
CA ASN A 65 -21.94 18.84 0.85
C ASN A 65 -21.20 17.52 1.15
N ILE A 66 -21.32 17.03 2.40
CA ILE A 66 -20.79 15.74 2.85
C ILE A 66 -21.13 14.57 1.91
N GLU A 67 -22.26 14.59 1.20
CA GLU A 67 -22.65 13.54 0.25
C GLU A 67 -21.78 13.56 -1.02
N VAL A 68 -21.34 14.74 -1.47
CA VAL A 68 -20.42 14.88 -2.61
C VAL A 68 -19.03 14.39 -2.22
N ILE A 69 -18.54 14.75 -1.03
CA ILE A 69 -17.28 14.22 -0.47
C ILE A 69 -17.34 12.70 -0.40
N ARG A 70 -18.45 12.16 0.11
CA ARG A 70 -18.66 10.71 0.21
C ARG A 70 -18.68 9.98 -1.14
N ARG A 71 -19.22 10.60 -2.21
CA ARG A 71 -19.16 10.06 -3.57
C ARG A 71 -17.76 10.14 -4.17
N ILE A 72 -17.05 11.24 -3.91
CA ILE A 72 -15.64 11.38 -4.33
C ILE A 72 -14.80 10.32 -3.65
N LEU A 73 -15.07 10.01 -2.38
CA LEU A 73 -14.36 9.00 -1.60
C LEU A 73 -14.99 7.60 -1.71
N GLU A 74 -15.70 7.30 -2.79
CA GLU A 74 -16.18 5.97 -3.07
C GLU A 74 -15.12 5.14 -3.81
N PHE A 75 -14.88 3.94 -3.31
CA PHE A 75 -13.96 2.97 -3.90
C PHE A 75 -14.76 1.73 -4.28
N GLU A 76 -14.61 1.29 -5.52
CA GLU A 76 -15.19 0.02 -5.96
C GLU A 76 -14.13 -1.08 -5.77
N ILE A 77 -14.51 -2.25 -5.23
CA ILE A 77 -13.63 -3.40 -5.00
C ILE A 77 -14.30 -4.73 -5.37
N PRO A 78 -13.55 -5.81 -5.65
CA PRO A 78 -14.12 -7.14 -5.84
C PRO A 78 -14.90 -7.57 -4.61
N ARG A 79 -16.09 -8.14 -4.82
CA ARG A 79 -16.91 -8.68 -3.74
C ARG A 79 -16.28 -9.90 -3.04
N ARG A 80 -15.39 -10.62 -3.74
CA ARG A 80 -14.63 -11.76 -3.23
C ARG A 80 -13.21 -11.33 -2.92
N THR A 81 -13.03 -10.64 -1.80
CA THR A 81 -11.71 -10.20 -1.33
C THR A 81 -11.56 -10.33 0.18
N TYR A 82 -10.38 -10.01 0.72
CA TYR A 82 -10.11 -10.01 2.15
C TYR A 82 -10.97 -8.98 2.88
N VAL A 83 -11.54 -9.37 4.01
CA VAL A 83 -12.43 -8.52 4.82
C VAL A 83 -11.77 -7.21 5.29
N SER A 84 -10.45 -7.20 5.43
CA SER A 84 -9.68 -6.03 5.84
C SER A 84 -9.68 -4.90 4.80
N VAL A 85 -9.94 -5.20 3.53
CA VAL A 85 -9.91 -4.22 2.43
C VAL A 85 -11.06 -3.21 2.56
N PRO A 86 -12.35 -3.63 2.60
CA PRO A 86 -13.45 -2.69 2.85
C PRO A 86 -13.33 -1.97 4.19
N MET A 87 -12.84 -2.66 5.24
CA MET A 87 -12.59 -2.03 6.55
C MET A 87 -11.57 -0.88 6.46
N SER A 88 -10.48 -1.07 5.71
CA SER A 88 -9.44 -0.05 5.52
C SER A 88 -9.98 1.17 4.77
N ILE A 89 -10.82 0.95 3.75
CA ILE A 89 -11.49 2.04 3.01
C ILE A 89 -12.41 2.84 3.95
N ILE A 90 -13.22 2.14 4.75
CA ILE A 90 -14.16 2.79 5.69
C ILE A 90 -13.39 3.58 6.76
N HIS A 91 -12.31 3.03 7.32
CA HIS A 91 -11.47 3.72 8.29
C HIS A 91 -10.72 4.92 7.70
N ALA A 92 -10.42 4.90 6.40
CA ALA A 92 -9.91 6.06 5.68
C ALA A 92 -10.98 7.16 5.44
N GLY A 93 -12.24 6.92 5.82
CA GLY A 93 -13.36 7.84 5.61
C GLY A 93 -14.09 7.64 4.28
N GLY A 94 -13.76 6.59 3.53
CA GLY A 94 -14.37 6.28 2.24
C GLY A 94 -15.65 5.45 2.32
N LYS A 95 -16.33 5.34 1.17
CA LYS A 95 -17.44 4.41 0.94
C LYS A 95 -16.96 3.24 0.07
N VAL A 96 -17.60 2.08 0.24
CA VAL A 96 -17.28 0.88 -0.52
C VAL A 96 -18.44 0.51 -1.43
N ALA A 97 -18.15 0.34 -2.72
CA ALA A 97 -18.99 -0.34 -3.67
C ALA A 97 -18.38 -1.71 -4.01
N PHE A 98 -19.22 -2.73 -4.21
CA PHE A 98 -18.77 -4.07 -4.56
C PHE A 98 -19.05 -4.36 -6.03
N ARG A 99 -18.06 -4.92 -6.73
CA ARG A 99 -18.21 -5.44 -8.09
C ARG A 99 -17.95 -6.93 -8.16
N ASP A 100 -18.51 -7.56 -9.19
CA ASP A 100 -18.12 -8.92 -9.55
C ASP A 100 -16.87 -8.86 -10.43
N GLU A 101 -15.79 -9.48 -9.95
CA GLU A 101 -14.49 -9.51 -10.63
C GLU A 101 -13.72 -10.73 -10.14
N GLU A 102 -13.30 -11.56 -11.07
CA GLU A 102 -12.26 -12.56 -10.82
C GLU A 102 -10.90 -11.87 -10.94
N TRP A 103 -10.03 -12.08 -9.95
CA TRP A 103 -8.73 -11.42 -9.86
C TRP A 103 -7.64 -12.42 -9.47
N SER A 104 -6.41 -12.16 -9.90
CA SER A 104 -5.22 -12.97 -9.63
C SER A 104 -4.06 -12.07 -9.22
N GLY A 105 -3.45 -12.38 -8.08
CA GLY A 105 -2.35 -11.63 -7.47
C GLY A 105 -2.72 -10.26 -6.90
N ALA A 106 -3.34 -9.40 -7.70
CA ALA A 106 -3.65 -8.02 -7.36
C ALA A 106 -4.91 -7.49 -8.06
N TYR A 107 -5.52 -6.46 -7.49
CA TYR A 107 -6.62 -5.72 -8.10
C TYR A 107 -6.62 -4.25 -7.65
N GLN A 108 -7.17 -3.37 -8.48
CA GLN A 108 -7.30 -1.95 -8.16
C GLN A 108 -8.48 -1.71 -7.23
N LEU A 109 -8.31 -0.83 -6.25
CA LEU A 109 -9.43 -0.12 -5.64
C LEU A 109 -9.84 0.95 -6.65
N LYS A 110 -10.83 0.65 -7.49
CA LYS A 110 -11.18 1.48 -8.66
C LYS A 110 -11.52 2.91 -8.22
N SER A 111 -11.24 3.85 -9.12
CA SER A 111 -11.30 5.31 -8.88
C SER A 111 -10.17 5.85 -7.98
N SER A 112 -9.12 5.06 -7.74
CA SER A 112 -7.96 5.42 -6.94
C SER A 112 -6.66 4.84 -7.52
N PRO A 113 -5.48 5.45 -7.28
CA PRO A 113 -4.19 4.84 -7.58
C PRO A 113 -3.84 3.64 -6.68
N VAL A 114 -4.67 3.28 -5.70
CA VAL A 114 -4.42 2.19 -4.75
C VAL A 114 -4.70 0.82 -5.36
N TRP A 115 -3.76 -0.10 -5.17
CA TRP A 115 -3.85 -1.50 -5.59
C TRP A 115 -3.62 -2.41 -4.38
N ASP A 116 -4.57 -3.29 -4.12
CA ASP A 116 -4.32 -4.42 -3.22
C ASP A 116 -3.54 -5.48 -4.01
N SER A 117 -2.27 -5.67 -3.64
CA SER A 117 -1.35 -6.64 -4.20
C SER A 117 -0.95 -7.68 -3.15
N ALA A 118 -1.80 -7.95 -2.15
CA ALA A 118 -1.50 -8.86 -1.05
C ALA A 118 -1.13 -10.28 -1.52
N ARG A 119 -1.53 -10.71 -2.72
CA ARG A 119 -1.16 -12.02 -3.28
C ARG A 119 -0.12 -11.95 -4.40
N ARG A 120 0.48 -10.79 -4.63
CA ARG A 120 1.49 -10.59 -5.67
C ARG A 120 2.78 -10.08 -5.03
N PHE A 121 3.84 -10.87 -5.11
CA PHE A 121 5.19 -10.45 -4.72
C PHE A 121 6.21 -11.08 -5.65
N THR A 122 6.57 -10.35 -6.71
CA THR A 122 7.43 -10.84 -7.78
C THR A 122 8.45 -9.78 -8.19
N SER A 123 9.56 -10.23 -8.79
CA SER A 123 10.57 -9.29 -9.29
C SER A 123 9.99 -8.41 -10.41
N GLY A 124 10.37 -7.13 -10.43
CA GLY A 124 9.95 -6.18 -11.47
C GLY A 124 8.45 -5.87 -11.52
N MET A 125 7.69 -6.13 -10.44
CA MET A 125 6.24 -5.95 -10.41
C MET A 125 5.77 -4.49 -10.34
N TYR A 126 6.68 -3.55 -10.09
CA TYR A 126 6.34 -2.15 -9.91
C TYR A 126 5.68 -1.54 -11.14
N VAL A 127 4.58 -0.80 -10.92
CA VAL A 127 3.95 -0.01 -11.97
C VAL A 127 3.88 1.46 -11.54
N ALA A 128 4.37 2.33 -12.42
CA ALA A 128 4.41 3.77 -12.18
C ALA A 128 3.00 4.35 -11.94
N GLY A 129 2.90 5.27 -10.97
CA GLY A 129 1.64 5.93 -10.62
C GLY A 129 0.70 5.12 -9.72
N GLN A 130 1.13 3.94 -9.24
CA GLN A 130 0.32 3.08 -8.36
C GLN A 130 0.85 3.05 -6.93
N PHE A 131 -0.06 2.99 -5.95
CA PHE A 131 0.24 2.54 -4.61
C PHE A 131 -0.03 1.03 -4.51
N GLN A 132 1.02 0.22 -4.70
CA GLN A 132 0.91 -1.24 -4.63
C GLN A 132 1.12 -1.72 -3.18
N CYS A 133 0.03 -2.06 -2.51
CA CYS A 133 0.07 -2.58 -1.14
C CYS A 133 0.39 -4.08 -1.15
N LEU A 134 1.56 -4.45 -0.62
CA LEU A 134 2.07 -5.81 -0.66
C LEU A 134 1.90 -6.51 0.68
N SER A 135 1.84 -7.84 0.63
CA SER A 135 1.96 -8.68 1.80
C SER A 135 2.84 -9.87 1.49
N PHE A 136 3.84 -10.11 2.34
CA PHE A 136 4.77 -11.22 2.21
C PHE A 136 4.86 -11.95 3.56
N HIS A 137 4.91 -13.28 3.48
CA HIS A 137 5.21 -14.18 4.60
C HIS A 137 5.73 -15.49 3.98
N PRO A 138 6.69 -16.21 4.59
CA PRO A 138 7.27 -17.41 3.98
C PRO A 138 6.26 -18.49 3.58
N SER A 139 5.16 -18.64 4.33
CA SER A 139 4.09 -19.58 4.02
C SER A 139 2.95 -19.00 3.15
N LYS A 140 3.10 -17.76 2.69
CA LYS A 140 2.02 -17.08 1.97
C LYS A 140 1.88 -17.63 0.57
N ILE A 141 0.68 -18.05 0.23
CA ILE A 141 0.35 -18.51 -1.13
C ILE A 141 0.12 -17.27 -2.00
N LEU A 142 1.03 -17.03 -2.94
CA LEU A 142 0.86 -16.03 -3.98
C LEU A 142 -0.17 -16.53 -5.01
N GLY A 143 -0.84 -15.63 -5.69
CA GLY A 143 -1.94 -15.94 -6.60
C GLY A 143 -1.76 -15.35 -7.97
#